data_AF-A0A958IUW7-F1
#
_entry.id   AF-A0A958IUW7-F1
#
_cell.length_a   1.000
_cell.length_b   1.000
_cell.length_c   1.000
_cell.angle_alpha   90.00
_cell.angle_beta   90.00
_cell.angle_gamma   90.00
#
_symmetry.space_group_name_H-M   'P 1'
#
loop_
_entity.id
_entity.type
_entity.pdbx_description
1 polymer ?
#
loop_
_entity_poly.entity_id
_entity_poly.type
_entity_poly.pdbx_seq_one_letter_code
_entity_poly.pdbx_strand_id
1 'polypeptide(L)'
;MKVIVIAALIAAMLTFANNFFQKDERIFDAEPYPTKLIHKTDLFSNHFDQGTHEEWASISIGTAAAGTPVKVMEPGRLQWYKIQLADGTMGWVPEENLQASKEGLIRRARNKHVHLWDNLDFRNRKTIKEVNGREWVTRLETASPKLSRGGTPMHFSRIRTEDGTSGWVDDYDIERVGWKQPRLIDRQEWRFNKSAFLADWQGKPVDEFIQKFAEPAAIQHNNGRDIYFFNNIFLYDGDRKEMGIQAIARSG
;
A
#
# COMPACT_ATOMS: atom_id res chain seq x y z
N MET A 1 36.65 15.47 20.26
CA MET A 1 35.20 15.57 20.55
C MET A 1 34.47 16.58 19.66
N LYS A 2 34.92 17.83 19.52
CA LYS A 2 34.24 18.86 18.69
C LYS A 2 34.10 18.51 17.20
N VAL A 3 35.11 17.90 16.57
CA VAL A 3 35.07 17.52 15.14
C VAL A 3 34.04 16.43 14.83
N ILE A 4 33.87 15.46 15.74
CA ILE A 4 32.89 14.36 15.58
C ILE A 4 31.46 14.90 15.68
N VAL A 5 31.21 15.83 16.60
CA VAL A 5 29.88 16.49 16.74
C VAL A 5 29.55 17.34 15.51
N ILE A 6 30.52 18.08 14.96
CA ILE A 6 30.33 18.87 13.74
C ILE A 6 30.04 17.95 12.54
N ALA A 7 30.78 16.86 12.38
CA ALA A 7 30.54 15.89 11.29
C ALA A 7 29.15 15.22 11.41
N ALA A 8 28.71 14.88 12.62
CA ALA A 8 27.38 14.32 12.86
C ALA A 8 26.26 15.31 12.53
N LEU A 9 26.42 16.59 12.89
CA LEU A 9 25.46 17.65 12.56
C LEU A 9 25.37 17.90 11.05
N ILE A 10 26.51 17.90 10.34
CA ILE A 10 26.54 18.01 8.87
C ILE A 10 25.83 16.81 8.23
N ALA A 11 26.11 15.60 8.69
CA ALA A 11 25.44 14.39 8.19
C ALA A 11 23.92 14.43 8.44
N ALA A 12 23.49 14.88 9.62
CA ALA A 12 22.07 15.05 9.94
C ALA A 12 21.40 16.12 9.05
N MET A 13 22.06 17.27 8.83
CA MET A 13 21.55 18.32 7.95
C MET A 13 21.48 17.87 6.48
N LEU A 14 22.48 17.13 5.99
CA LEU A 14 22.47 16.57 4.64
C LEU A 14 21.38 15.51 4.48
N THR A 15 21.16 14.68 5.51
CA THR A 15 20.08 13.69 5.52
C THR A 15 18.72 14.39 5.53
N PHE A 16 18.55 15.42 6.37
CA PHE A 16 17.33 16.22 6.42
C PHE A 16 17.05 16.92 5.10
N ALA A 17 18.05 17.60 4.52
CA ALA A 17 17.92 18.25 3.22
C ALA A 17 17.59 17.23 2.12
N ASN A 18 18.27 16.09 2.08
CA ASN A 18 17.99 15.04 1.09
C ASN A 18 16.56 14.49 1.24
N ASN A 19 16.08 14.29 2.47
CA ASN A 19 14.70 13.85 2.71
C ASN A 19 13.68 14.93 2.33
N PHE A 20 13.97 16.20 2.65
CA PHE A 20 13.10 17.35 2.35
C PHE A 20 12.99 17.59 0.84
N PHE A 21 14.10 17.58 0.10
CA PHE A 21 14.10 17.74 -1.36
C PHE A 21 13.60 16.50 -2.12
N GLN A 22 13.44 15.36 -1.43
CA GLN A 22 12.75 14.18 -1.97
C GLN A 22 11.25 14.14 -1.62
N LYS A 23 10.75 15.06 -0.78
CA LYS A 23 9.34 15.19 -0.44
C LYS A 23 8.62 15.92 -1.59
N ASP A 24 7.85 15.20 -2.41
CA ASP A 24 6.94 15.78 -3.41
C ASP A 24 5.52 15.77 -2.84
N GLU A 25 5.02 16.91 -2.39
CA GLU A 25 3.73 17.02 -1.66
C GLU A 25 2.54 16.40 -2.41
N ARG A 26 2.60 16.30 -3.76
CA ARG A 26 1.60 15.60 -4.58
C ARG A 26 1.54 14.08 -4.31
N ILE A 27 2.56 13.53 -3.67
CA ILE A 27 2.67 12.13 -3.26
C ILE A 27 2.49 11.97 -1.75
N PHE A 28 3.03 12.91 -0.96
CA PHE A 28 3.07 12.80 0.52
C PHE A 28 1.82 13.31 1.23
N ASP A 29 1.10 14.27 0.65
CA ASP A 29 -0.13 14.84 1.22
C ASP A 29 -1.38 14.41 0.42
N ALA A 30 -1.26 13.35 -0.37
CA ALA A 30 -2.34 12.83 -1.19
C ALA A 30 -3.42 12.16 -0.31
N GLU A 31 -4.63 12.69 -0.37
CA GLU A 31 -5.85 12.05 0.13
C GLU A 31 -5.97 10.60 -0.39
N PRO A 32 -6.72 9.72 0.30
CA PRO A 32 -6.99 8.36 -0.16
C PRO A 32 -7.39 8.32 -1.64
N TYR A 33 -6.65 7.54 -2.42
CA TYR A 33 -6.75 7.58 -3.87
C TYR A 33 -8.02 6.88 -4.36
N PRO A 34 -8.95 7.60 -5.03
CA PRO A 34 -10.16 6.99 -5.55
C PRO A 34 -9.84 6.11 -6.77
N THR A 35 -10.34 4.89 -6.77
CA THR A 35 -10.21 3.95 -7.88
C THR A 35 -11.42 3.01 -7.92
N LYS A 36 -11.32 1.92 -8.67
CA LYS A 36 -12.30 0.85 -8.69
C LYS A 36 -11.64 -0.52 -8.76
N LEU A 37 -12.38 -1.53 -8.35
CA LEU A 37 -12.00 -2.93 -8.57
C LEU A 37 -12.15 -3.28 -10.06
N ILE A 38 -11.21 -4.04 -10.61
CA ILE A 38 -11.27 -4.52 -12.00
C ILE A 38 -11.76 -5.98 -12.11
N HIS A 39 -11.75 -6.70 -10.99
CA HIS A 39 -12.27 -8.05 -10.86
C HIS A 39 -13.25 -8.13 -9.70
N LYS A 40 -14.03 -9.22 -9.63
CA LYS A 40 -14.71 -9.59 -8.39
C LYS A 40 -13.63 -10.03 -7.41
N THR A 41 -13.60 -9.45 -6.22
CA THR A 41 -12.45 -9.55 -5.33
C THR A 41 -12.91 -9.73 -3.89
N ASP A 42 -12.31 -10.71 -3.22
CA ASP A 42 -12.46 -10.89 -1.79
C ASP A 42 -11.67 -9.82 -1.03
N LEU A 43 -12.29 -9.33 0.04
CA LEU A 43 -11.71 -8.36 0.96
C LEU A 43 -11.13 -9.13 2.14
N PHE A 44 -9.91 -8.81 2.52
CA PHE A 44 -9.18 -9.56 3.53
C PHE A 44 -8.94 -8.75 4.80
N SER A 45 -8.90 -9.42 5.96
CA SER A 45 -8.61 -8.76 7.25
C SER A 45 -7.15 -8.31 7.40
N ASN A 46 -6.24 -8.85 6.58
CA ASN A 46 -4.82 -8.50 6.54
C ASN A 46 -4.21 -8.68 5.14
N HIS A 47 -3.02 -8.13 4.93
CA HIS A 47 -2.31 -8.05 3.65
C HIS A 47 -1.52 -9.30 3.22
N PHE A 48 -1.91 -10.50 3.66
CA PHE A 48 -1.26 -11.74 3.25
C PHE A 48 -2.22 -12.92 3.35
N ASP A 49 -2.45 -13.62 2.24
CA ASP A 49 -3.45 -14.68 2.13
C ASP A 49 -3.09 -15.97 2.88
N GLN A 50 -1.82 -16.15 3.34
CA GLN A 50 -1.37 -17.44 3.88
C GLN A 50 -0.39 -17.33 5.07
N GLY A 51 -0.91 -17.30 6.30
CA GLY A 51 -0.11 -17.76 7.45
C GLY A 51 -0.04 -19.28 7.48
N THR A 52 1.12 -19.88 7.70
CA THR A 52 1.28 -21.34 7.88
C THR A 52 0.70 -21.86 9.21
N HIS A 53 0.09 -20.99 10.00
CA HIS A 53 -0.61 -21.30 11.23
C HIS A 53 -1.97 -20.58 11.21
N GLU A 54 -3.03 -21.29 11.59
CA GLU A 54 -4.41 -20.79 11.72
C GLU A 54 -4.52 -19.52 12.60
N GLU A 55 -3.47 -19.21 13.38
CA GLU A 55 -3.42 -18.14 14.36
C GLU A 55 -3.01 -16.76 13.78
N TRP A 56 -2.48 -16.70 12.54
CA TRP A 56 -2.09 -15.46 11.83
C TRP A 56 -2.83 -15.25 10.50
N ALA A 57 -3.81 -16.10 10.22
CA ALA A 57 -4.47 -16.14 8.93
C ALA A 57 -5.26 -14.86 8.67
N SER A 58 -4.97 -14.21 7.54
CA SER A 58 -5.90 -13.26 6.96
C SER A 58 -7.18 -14.01 6.62
N ILE A 59 -8.34 -13.45 6.99
CA ILE A 59 -9.63 -14.04 6.68
C ILE A 59 -10.34 -13.19 5.64
N SER A 60 -11.08 -13.84 4.75
CA SER A 60 -12.03 -13.14 3.89
C SER A 60 -13.16 -12.58 4.74
N ILE A 61 -13.32 -11.26 4.69
CA ILE A 61 -14.34 -10.52 5.43
C ILE A 61 -15.52 -10.12 4.54
N GLY A 62 -15.45 -10.42 3.25
CA GLY A 62 -16.51 -10.15 2.29
C GLY A 62 -16.00 -10.14 0.86
N THR A 63 -16.88 -9.85 -0.09
CA THR A 63 -16.54 -9.79 -1.51
C THR A 63 -17.16 -8.55 -2.14
N ALA A 64 -16.42 -7.89 -3.03
CA ALA A 64 -16.90 -6.77 -3.82
C ALA A 64 -16.87 -7.11 -5.31
N ALA A 65 -17.83 -6.56 -6.07
CA ALA A 65 -17.94 -6.82 -7.50
C ALA A 65 -16.93 -6.02 -8.32
N ALA A 66 -16.63 -6.49 -9.53
CA ALA A 66 -15.87 -5.69 -10.51
C ALA A 66 -16.59 -4.36 -10.79
N GLY A 67 -15.82 -3.29 -10.94
CA GLY A 67 -16.31 -1.94 -11.15
C GLY A 67 -16.68 -1.18 -9.87
N THR A 68 -16.69 -1.83 -8.70
CA THR A 68 -17.00 -1.18 -7.42
C THR A 68 -16.01 -0.04 -7.14
N PRO A 69 -16.47 1.20 -6.92
CA PRO A 69 -15.61 2.31 -6.53
C PRO A 69 -15.05 2.10 -5.12
N VAL A 70 -13.76 2.39 -4.94
CA VAL A 70 -13.04 2.22 -3.67
C VAL A 70 -12.07 3.38 -3.45
N LYS A 71 -11.68 3.62 -2.20
CA LYS A 71 -10.55 4.50 -1.87
C LYS A 71 -9.38 3.65 -1.41
N VAL A 72 -8.19 3.86 -1.98
CA VAL A 72 -6.96 3.23 -1.49
C VAL A 72 -6.44 4.02 -0.30
N MET A 73 -6.25 3.33 0.82
CA MET A 73 -6.04 3.90 2.16
C MET A 73 -4.61 3.73 2.67
N GLU A 74 -3.98 2.59 2.38
CA GLU A 74 -2.64 2.27 2.87
C GLU A 74 -1.99 1.20 1.95
N PRO A 75 -0.68 1.29 1.63
CA PRO A 75 0.04 0.21 0.97
C PRO A 75 0.51 -0.83 1.98
N GLY A 76 0.39 -2.09 1.60
CA GLY A 76 0.87 -3.25 2.35
C GLY A 76 2.14 -3.84 1.77
N ARG A 77 2.59 -4.94 2.35
CA ARG A 77 3.69 -5.73 1.79
C ARG A 77 3.24 -6.45 0.52
N LEU A 78 4.20 -6.77 -0.35
CA LEU A 78 4.01 -7.64 -1.52
C LEU A 78 2.81 -7.25 -2.41
N GLN A 79 2.66 -5.96 -2.71
CA GLN A 79 1.61 -5.47 -3.63
C GLN A 79 0.19 -5.73 -3.11
N TRP A 80 -0.03 -5.54 -1.81
CA TRP A 80 -1.37 -5.48 -1.22
C TRP A 80 -1.73 -4.05 -0.85
N TYR A 81 -3.02 -3.75 -0.87
CA TYR A 81 -3.52 -2.41 -0.57
C TYR A 81 -4.73 -2.49 0.31
N LYS A 82 -4.75 -1.67 1.36
CA LYS A 82 -5.93 -1.45 2.15
C LYS A 82 -6.85 -0.51 1.38
N ILE A 83 -8.11 -0.87 1.28
CA ILE A 83 -9.14 -0.08 0.63
C ILE A 83 -10.30 0.18 1.58
N GLN A 84 -11.08 1.21 1.26
CA GLN A 84 -12.36 1.51 1.89
C GLN A 84 -13.47 1.58 0.82
N LEU A 85 -14.57 0.87 1.07
CA LEU A 85 -15.80 0.95 0.28
C LEU A 85 -16.67 2.14 0.70
N ALA A 86 -17.69 2.46 -0.10
CA ALA A 86 -18.60 3.56 0.17
C ALA A 86 -19.42 3.40 1.46
N ASP A 87 -19.66 2.17 1.92
CA ASP A 87 -20.38 1.86 3.15
C ASP A 87 -19.50 1.91 4.41
N GLY A 88 -18.19 2.16 4.26
CA GLY A 88 -17.23 2.18 5.36
C GLY A 88 -16.46 0.87 5.54
N THR A 89 -16.84 -0.22 4.85
CA THR A 89 -16.11 -1.50 4.87
C THR A 89 -14.65 -1.24 4.52
N MET A 90 -13.73 -1.76 5.34
CA MET A 90 -12.30 -1.68 5.08
C MET A 90 -11.71 -3.07 4.96
N GLY A 91 -10.84 -3.29 3.98
CA GLY A 91 -10.16 -4.57 3.82
C GLY A 91 -8.95 -4.46 2.90
N TRP A 92 -8.17 -5.53 2.84
CA TRP A 92 -6.99 -5.64 2.00
C TRP A 92 -7.31 -6.37 0.70
N VAL A 93 -6.74 -5.90 -0.40
CA VAL A 93 -6.84 -6.54 -1.72
C VAL A 93 -5.48 -6.57 -2.42
N PRO A 94 -5.22 -7.59 -3.25
CA PRO A 94 -4.08 -7.59 -4.17
C PRO A 94 -4.13 -6.43 -5.16
N GLU A 95 -2.96 -5.90 -5.50
CA GLU A 95 -2.75 -4.80 -6.45
C GLU A 95 -3.41 -5.05 -7.80
N GLU A 96 -3.29 -6.28 -8.30
CA GLU A 96 -3.86 -6.76 -9.57
C GLU A 96 -5.38 -6.67 -9.64
N ASN A 97 -6.07 -6.47 -8.51
CA ASN A 97 -7.51 -6.26 -8.48
C ASN A 97 -7.92 -4.78 -8.55
N LEU A 98 -6.98 -3.85 -8.47
CA LEU A 98 -7.24 -2.41 -8.49
C LEU A 98 -6.96 -1.80 -9.86
N GLN A 99 -7.82 -0.88 -10.28
CA GLN A 99 -7.52 -0.06 -11.45
C GLN A 99 -6.34 0.88 -11.13
N ALA A 100 -5.25 0.73 -11.87
CA ALA A 100 -4.08 1.60 -11.75
C ALA A 100 -4.43 3.07 -12.01
N SER A 101 -3.74 3.98 -11.30
CA SER A 101 -3.81 5.41 -11.61
C SER A 101 -3.32 5.71 -13.01
N LYS A 102 -4.00 6.65 -13.67
CA LYS A 102 -3.50 7.25 -14.91
C LYS A 102 -2.28 8.11 -14.64
N GLU A 103 -2.19 8.75 -13.48
CA GLU A 103 -1.02 9.56 -13.15
C GLU A 103 0.05 8.72 -12.44
N GLY A 104 1.29 8.96 -12.83
CA GLY A 104 2.48 8.31 -12.32
C GLY A 104 3.63 9.31 -12.17
N LEU A 105 4.64 8.90 -11.42
CA LEU A 105 5.92 9.58 -11.30
C LEU A 105 7.02 8.60 -11.67
N ILE A 106 7.84 8.91 -12.66
CA ILE A 106 9.09 8.19 -12.86
C ILE A 106 10.06 8.55 -11.73
N ARG A 107 10.64 7.57 -11.03
CA ARG A 107 11.59 7.84 -9.92
C ARG A 107 13.05 7.76 -10.35
N ARG A 108 13.89 8.49 -9.61
CA ARG A 108 15.32 8.19 -9.51
C ARG A 108 15.55 7.08 -8.47
N ALA A 109 15.52 5.82 -8.90
CA ALA A 109 16.08 4.74 -8.07
C ALA A 109 17.58 4.61 -8.36
N ARG A 110 18.43 5.00 -7.41
CA ARG A 110 19.88 4.72 -7.38
C ARG A 110 20.62 4.99 -8.71
N ASN A 111 20.57 6.22 -9.23
CA ASN A 111 21.34 6.66 -10.41
C ASN A 111 21.03 5.89 -11.72
N LYS A 112 19.86 5.26 -11.83
CA LYS A 112 19.43 4.64 -13.08
C LYS A 112 18.70 5.67 -13.95
N HIS A 113 19.17 5.85 -15.17
CA HIS A 113 18.44 6.53 -16.23
C HIS A 113 17.27 5.64 -16.66
N VAL A 114 16.07 6.24 -16.78
CA VAL A 114 14.89 5.51 -17.24
C VAL A 114 14.70 5.79 -18.72
N HIS A 115 14.67 4.76 -19.53
CA HIS A 115 14.48 4.90 -20.98
C HIS A 115 13.01 4.71 -21.33
N LEU A 116 12.50 5.62 -22.15
CA LEU A 116 11.23 5.44 -22.85
C LEU A 116 11.52 4.80 -24.20
N TRP A 117 10.89 3.67 -24.48
CA TRP A 117 11.06 2.93 -25.71
C TRP A 117 9.90 3.15 -26.67
N ASP A 118 10.17 3.06 -27.97
CA ASP A 118 9.14 3.15 -29.00
C ASP A 118 8.23 1.92 -29.06
N ASN A 119 8.76 0.75 -28.71
CA ASN A 119 8.03 -0.51 -28.73
C ASN A 119 8.54 -1.50 -27.66
N LEU A 120 7.82 -2.61 -27.50
CA LEU A 120 8.09 -3.65 -26.50
C LEU A 120 9.02 -4.77 -26.99
N ASP A 121 9.40 -4.78 -28.28
CA ASP A 121 10.34 -5.77 -28.82
C ASP A 121 11.77 -5.40 -28.41
N PHE A 122 12.30 -6.11 -27.42
CA PHE A 122 13.65 -5.91 -26.90
C PHE A 122 14.74 -6.00 -27.97
N ARG A 123 14.50 -6.69 -29.09
CA ARG A 123 15.48 -6.85 -30.17
C ARG A 123 15.54 -5.63 -31.09
N ASN A 124 14.44 -4.89 -31.20
CA ASN A 124 14.27 -3.85 -32.22
C ASN A 124 13.84 -2.49 -31.65
N ARG A 125 13.60 -2.37 -30.34
CA ARG A 125 13.23 -1.10 -29.72
C ARG A 125 14.36 -0.09 -29.73
N LYS A 126 13.98 1.18 -29.80
CA LYS A 126 14.84 2.35 -29.72
C LYS A 126 14.44 3.20 -28.53
N THR A 127 15.43 3.82 -27.90
CA THR A 127 15.17 4.83 -26.87
C THR A 127 14.66 6.10 -27.55
N ILE A 128 13.43 6.51 -27.23
CA ILE A 128 12.82 7.78 -27.64
C ILE A 128 13.32 8.92 -26.75
N LYS A 129 13.33 8.68 -25.44
CA LYS A 129 13.71 9.67 -24.44
C LYS A 129 14.37 8.98 -23.27
N GLU A 130 15.35 9.66 -22.71
CA GLU A 130 15.93 9.30 -21.43
C GLU A 130 15.38 10.27 -20.38
N VAL A 131 14.72 9.72 -19.37
CA VAL A 131 14.19 10.46 -18.24
C VAL A 131 15.24 10.43 -17.14
N ASN A 132 15.81 11.60 -16.86
CA ASN A 132 16.82 11.79 -15.83
C ASN A 132 16.20 12.50 -14.62
N GLY A 133 15.81 11.72 -13.61
CA GLY A 133 15.28 12.24 -12.36
C GLY A 133 13.82 11.91 -12.12
N ARG A 134 13.11 12.82 -11.45
CA ARG A 134 11.69 12.72 -11.14
C ARG A 134 10.90 13.45 -12.22
N GLU A 135 10.04 12.74 -12.93
CA GLU A 135 9.18 13.34 -13.97
C GLU A 135 7.76 12.77 -13.85
N TRP A 136 6.76 13.66 -13.88
CA TRP A 136 5.36 13.25 -13.83
C TRP A 136 4.91 12.79 -15.21
N VAL A 137 4.08 11.75 -15.20
CA VAL A 137 3.71 11.05 -16.42
C VAL A 137 2.26 10.62 -16.36
N THR A 138 1.59 10.73 -17.50
CA THR A 138 0.25 10.16 -17.69
C THR A 138 0.37 8.83 -18.40
N ARG A 139 -0.06 7.76 -17.75
CA ARG A 139 -0.20 6.42 -18.30
C ARG A 139 -1.33 6.39 -19.33
N LEU A 140 -1.01 5.84 -20.50
CA LEU A 140 -1.90 5.74 -21.64
C LEU A 140 -2.45 4.32 -21.78
N GLU A 141 -1.59 3.32 -21.67
CA GLU A 141 -1.93 1.90 -21.81
C GLU A 141 -0.91 1.02 -21.07
N THR A 142 -1.28 -0.24 -20.81
CA THR A 142 -0.43 -1.24 -20.15
C THR A 142 -0.33 -2.51 -20.99
N ALA A 143 0.82 -3.18 -20.96
CA ALA A 143 1.05 -4.43 -21.66
C ALA A 143 1.94 -5.37 -20.85
N SER A 144 1.69 -6.67 -20.93
CA SER A 144 2.43 -7.71 -20.21
C SER A 144 2.98 -8.79 -21.15
N PRO A 145 3.85 -8.45 -22.12
CA PRO A 145 4.36 -9.40 -23.09
C PRO A 145 5.14 -10.54 -22.43
N LYS A 146 4.96 -11.76 -22.93
CA LYS A 146 5.82 -12.90 -22.61
C LYS A 146 7.07 -12.82 -23.47
N LEU A 147 8.22 -12.61 -22.85
CA LEU A 147 9.50 -12.41 -23.55
C LEU A 147 10.17 -13.71 -23.99
N SER A 148 9.74 -14.85 -23.45
CA SER A 148 10.20 -16.17 -23.82
C SER A 148 9.14 -17.24 -23.54
N ARG A 149 9.27 -18.41 -24.17
CA ARG A 149 8.40 -19.56 -23.93
C ARG A 149 8.59 -20.03 -22.48
N GLY A 150 7.59 -19.79 -21.62
CA GLY A 150 7.64 -20.14 -20.19
C GLY A 150 8.20 -19.04 -19.28
N GLY A 151 8.57 -17.87 -19.81
CA GLY A 151 9.03 -16.74 -18.99
C GLY A 151 7.89 -16.03 -18.26
N THR A 152 8.20 -15.45 -17.10
CA THR A 152 7.30 -14.55 -16.37
C THR A 152 6.95 -13.34 -17.24
N PRO A 153 5.67 -12.95 -17.37
CA PRO A 153 5.30 -11.72 -18.04
C PRO A 153 6.02 -10.52 -17.41
N MET A 154 6.61 -9.65 -18.22
CA MET A 154 7.11 -8.36 -17.75
C MET A 154 6.04 -7.30 -17.96
N HIS A 155 5.83 -6.43 -16.98
CA HIS A 155 4.80 -5.39 -17.02
C HIS A 155 5.38 -4.08 -17.54
N PHE A 156 4.74 -3.53 -18.57
CA PHE A 156 5.09 -2.25 -19.15
C PHE A 156 3.89 -1.32 -19.19
N SER A 157 4.18 -0.03 -19.08
CA SER A 157 3.22 1.03 -19.29
C SER A 157 3.70 1.91 -20.42
N ARG A 158 2.81 2.21 -21.36
CA ARG A 158 3.03 3.35 -22.23
C ARG A 158 2.58 4.59 -21.49
N ILE A 159 3.44 5.58 -21.47
CA ILE A 159 3.23 6.83 -20.75
C ILE A 159 3.40 8.02 -21.68
N ARG A 160 2.99 9.18 -21.19
CA ARG A 160 3.26 10.51 -21.75
C ARG A 160 3.90 11.37 -20.67
N THR A 161 5.05 11.94 -20.95
CA THR A 161 5.72 12.93 -20.08
C THR A 161 5.07 14.30 -20.20
N GLU A 162 5.40 15.20 -19.27
CA GLU A 162 4.87 16.59 -19.25
C GLU A 162 5.17 17.37 -20.54
N ASP A 163 6.32 17.10 -21.18
CA ASP A 163 6.69 17.68 -22.48
C ASP A 163 5.95 17.06 -23.69
N GLY A 164 5.03 16.11 -23.45
CA GLY A 164 4.23 15.44 -24.48
C GLY A 164 4.87 14.19 -25.10
N THR A 165 6.13 13.87 -24.78
CA THR A 165 6.80 12.68 -25.30
C THR A 165 6.11 11.42 -24.81
N SER A 166 5.86 10.46 -25.70
CA SER A 166 5.21 9.20 -25.34
C SER A 166 6.07 7.99 -25.68
N GLY A 167 6.11 7.01 -24.78
CA GLY A 167 6.87 5.78 -24.97
C GLY A 167 6.58 4.74 -23.90
N TRP A 168 7.09 3.54 -24.09
CA TRP A 168 7.00 2.41 -23.17
C TRP A 168 8.08 2.46 -22.11
N VAL A 169 7.71 2.15 -20.87
CA VAL A 169 8.62 2.05 -19.75
C VAL A 169 8.23 0.84 -18.89
N ASP A 170 9.20 0.28 -18.18
CA ASP A 170 8.96 -0.79 -17.22
C ASP A 170 8.09 -0.25 -16.08
N ASP A 171 7.04 -1.00 -15.71
CA ASP A 171 6.16 -0.61 -14.61
C ASP A 171 6.91 -0.43 -13.28
N TYR A 172 8.04 -1.11 -13.11
CA TYR A 172 8.89 -1.01 -11.93
C TYR A 172 9.59 0.36 -11.78
N ASP A 173 9.73 1.08 -12.90
CA ASP A 173 10.36 2.40 -12.98
C ASP A 173 9.32 3.53 -12.75
N ILE A 174 8.01 3.23 -12.73
CA ILE A 174 6.93 4.19 -12.40
C ILE A 174 6.46 4.01 -10.95
N GLU A 175 6.57 5.07 -10.16
CA GLU A 175 5.82 5.22 -8.91
C GLU A 175 4.39 5.66 -9.23
N ARG A 176 3.42 4.81 -8.89
CA ARG A 176 2.01 5.10 -9.13
C ARG A 176 1.50 6.09 -8.07
N VAL A 177 0.90 7.18 -8.52
CA VAL A 177 0.33 8.22 -7.65
C VAL A 177 -0.79 7.61 -6.82
N GLY A 178 -0.76 7.84 -5.52
CA GLY A 178 -1.75 7.32 -4.58
C GLY A 178 -1.58 5.86 -4.17
N TRP A 179 -0.57 5.15 -4.70
CA TRP A 179 -0.36 3.74 -4.38
C TRP A 179 0.75 3.59 -3.34
N LYS A 180 1.87 4.30 -3.46
CA LYS A 180 2.97 4.10 -2.51
C LYS A 180 2.86 4.83 -1.18
N GLN A 181 1.94 5.80 -1.03
CA GLN A 181 1.77 6.53 0.23
C GLN A 181 0.32 6.97 0.55
N PRO A 182 -0.72 6.16 0.31
CA PRO A 182 -1.94 6.37 1.06
C PRO A 182 -1.59 6.13 2.55
N ARG A 183 -2.01 7.05 3.43
CA ARG A 183 -1.64 7.21 4.85
C ARG A 183 -0.81 6.05 5.43
N LEU A 184 0.51 6.25 5.61
CA LEU A 184 1.32 5.31 6.40
C LEU A 184 0.85 5.40 7.85
N ILE A 185 0.01 4.46 8.26
CA ILE A 185 -0.47 4.38 9.63
C ILE A 185 0.63 3.69 10.42
N ASP A 186 1.42 4.48 11.15
CA ASP A 186 2.38 3.94 12.11
C ASP A 186 1.62 3.24 13.23
N ARG A 187 1.53 1.91 13.11
CA ARG A 187 0.92 1.06 14.12
C ARG A 187 2.04 0.53 14.98
N GLN A 188 2.19 1.11 16.17
CA GLN A 188 2.98 0.50 17.22
C GLN A 188 2.48 -0.93 17.45
N GLU A 189 3.40 -1.88 17.54
CA GLU A 189 3.09 -3.24 17.96
C GLU A 189 2.91 -3.29 19.47
N TRP A 190 1.77 -3.80 19.91
CA TRP A 190 1.41 -3.88 21.32
C TRP A 190 1.37 -5.34 21.76
N ARG A 191 1.94 -5.63 22.93
CA ARG A 191 1.98 -6.99 23.49
C ARG A 191 1.38 -6.99 24.89
N PHE A 192 0.38 -7.84 25.11
CA PHE A 192 -0.34 -7.91 26.39
C PHE A 192 -0.60 -9.33 26.83
N ASN A 193 -0.68 -9.53 28.15
CA ASN A 193 -1.27 -10.74 28.69
C ASN A 193 -2.76 -10.77 28.34
N LYS A 194 -3.25 -11.90 27.82
CA LYS A 194 -4.63 -12.03 27.32
C LYS A 194 -5.69 -11.73 28.37
N SER A 195 -5.58 -12.30 29.58
CA SER A 195 -6.62 -12.13 30.61
C SER A 195 -6.64 -10.70 31.14
N ALA A 196 -5.49 -10.09 31.37
CA ALA A 196 -5.39 -8.69 31.76
C ALA A 196 -5.97 -7.77 30.67
N PHE A 197 -5.62 -8.00 29.41
CA PHE A 197 -6.12 -7.19 28.29
C PHE A 197 -7.65 -7.24 28.17
N LEU A 198 -8.23 -8.44 28.27
CA LEU A 198 -9.69 -8.60 28.20
C LEU A 198 -10.38 -7.91 29.38
N ALA A 199 -9.82 -8.00 30.59
CA ALA A 199 -10.35 -7.29 31.75
C ALA A 199 -10.33 -5.76 31.58
N ASP A 200 -9.32 -5.22 30.91
CA ASP A 200 -9.15 -3.77 30.72
C ASP A 200 -10.04 -3.17 29.63
N TRP A 201 -10.44 -3.98 28.64
CA TRP A 201 -11.08 -3.49 27.41
C TRP A 201 -12.48 -4.01 27.14
N GLN A 202 -12.86 -5.15 27.71
CA GLN A 202 -14.18 -5.70 27.48
C GLN A 202 -15.27 -4.75 28.01
N GLY A 203 -16.25 -4.45 27.15
CA GLY A 203 -17.36 -3.55 27.47
C GLY A 203 -17.05 -2.05 27.30
N LYS A 204 -15.83 -1.68 26.89
CA LYS A 204 -15.50 -0.28 26.58
C LYS A 204 -16.00 0.15 25.19
N PRO A 205 -16.21 1.46 24.96
CA PRO A 205 -16.55 1.99 23.64
C PRO A 205 -15.46 1.65 22.60
N VAL A 206 -15.89 1.29 21.40
CA VAL A 206 -14.94 0.95 20.31
C VAL A 206 -14.12 2.16 19.87
N ASP A 207 -14.65 3.38 19.97
CA ASP A 207 -13.95 4.60 19.60
C ASP A 207 -12.72 4.85 20.49
N GLU A 208 -12.82 4.57 21.79
CA GLU A 208 -11.66 4.62 22.70
C GLU A 208 -10.60 3.59 22.31
N PHE A 209 -11.03 2.41 21.86
CA PHE A 209 -10.15 1.34 21.41
C PHE A 209 -9.41 1.74 20.12
N ILE A 210 -10.12 2.28 19.14
CA ILE A 210 -9.55 2.79 17.88
C ILE A 210 -8.59 3.95 18.15
N GLN A 211 -8.95 4.88 19.05
CA GLN A 211 -8.08 6.00 19.40
C GLN A 211 -6.76 5.53 20.01
N LYS A 212 -6.78 4.50 20.87
CA LYS A 212 -5.57 3.98 21.51
C LYS A 212 -4.71 3.11 20.59
N PHE A 213 -5.33 2.24 19.79
CA PHE A 213 -4.60 1.25 18.98
C PHE A 213 -4.46 1.61 17.50
N ALA A 214 -4.85 2.84 17.14
CA ALA A 214 -4.91 3.37 15.78
C ALA A 214 -6.00 2.73 14.91
N GLU A 215 -6.10 3.18 13.65
CA GLU A 215 -7.13 2.73 12.71
C GLU A 215 -7.08 1.19 12.51
N PRO A 216 -8.24 0.50 12.57
CA PRO A 216 -8.32 -0.95 12.39
C PRO A 216 -7.75 -1.37 11.04
N ALA A 217 -7.16 -2.57 10.96
CA ALA A 217 -6.65 -3.14 9.71
C ALA A 217 -7.78 -3.47 8.71
N ALA A 218 -8.96 -3.83 9.21
CA ALA A 218 -10.15 -4.09 8.40
C ALA A 218 -11.43 -3.85 9.23
N ILE A 219 -12.54 -3.60 8.55
CA ILE A 219 -13.88 -3.41 9.14
C ILE A 219 -14.87 -4.21 8.32
N GLN A 220 -15.62 -5.08 8.98
CA GLN A 220 -16.71 -5.85 8.40
C GLN A 220 -18.04 -5.44 9.01
N HIS A 221 -19.03 -5.16 8.17
CA HIS A 221 -20.41 -4.92 8.60
C HIS A 221 -21.23 -6.22 8.50
N ASN A 222 -21.85 -6.65 9.59
CA ASN A 222 -22.63 -7.89 9.67
C ASN A 222 -23.91 -7.68 10.49
N ASN A 223 -25.06 -7.51 9.80
CA ASN A 223 -26.40 -7.54 10.39
C ASN A 223 -26.55 -6.69 11.68
N GLY A 224 -26.17 -5.41 11.65
CA GLY A 224 -26.24 -4.52 12.82
C GLY A 224 -25.10 -4.69 13.83
N ARG A 225 -23.97 -5.21 13.37
CA ARG A 225 -22.73 -5.33 14.14
C ARG A 225 -21.54 -5.01 13.25
N ASP A 226 -20.61 -4.27 13.80
CA ASP A 226 -19.35 -3.97 13.16
C ASP A 226 -18.24 -4.77 13.84
N ILE A 227 -17.44 -5.44 13.02
CA ILE A 227 -16.28 -6.22 13.46
C ILE A 227 -15.03 -5.52 12.95
N TYR A 228 -14.19 -5.09 13.89
CA TYR A 228 -12.97 -4.34 13.65
C TYR A 228 -11.77 -5.26 13.87
N PHE A 229 -10.90 -5.37 12.88
CA PHE A 229 -9.73 -6.24 12.93
C PHE A 229 -8.49 -5.43 13.27
N PHE A 230 -7.72 -5.87 14.26
CA PHE A 230 -6.47 -5.24 14.69
C PHE A 230 -5.34 -6.26 14.62
N ASN A 231 -4.38 -6.00 13.73
CA ASN A 231 -3.24 -6.89 13.47
C ASN A 231 -1.93 -6.38 14.11
N ASN A 232 -2.01 -5.30 14.87
CA ASN A 232 -0.89 -4.70 15.60
C ASN A 232 -0.94 -4.97 17.11
N ILE A 233 -1.88 -5.79 17.57
CA ILE A 233 -2.03 -6.16 18.97
C ILE A 233 -1.84 -7.67 19.08
N PHE A 234 -0.96 -8.08 20.00
CA PHE A 234 -0.56 -9.46 20.21
C PHE A 234 -0.84 -9.87 21.65
N LEU A 235 -1.65 -10.92 21.83
CA LEU A 235 -2.06 -11.41 23.16
C LEU A 235 -1.43 -12.76 23.50
N TYR A 236 -0.78 -12.88 24.65
CA TYR A 236 -0.17 -14.14 25.12
C TYR A 236 -0.91 -14.76 26.33
N ASP A 237 -0.95 -16.10 26.38
CA ASP A 237 -1.57 -16.89 27.46
C ASP A 237 -0.62 -17.95 28.08
N GLY A 238 0.66 -17.61 28.24
CA GLY A 238 1.68 -18.45 28.87
C GLY A 238 2.70 -18.97 27.84
N ASP A 239 2.23 -19.58 26.76
CA ASP A 239 3.08 -20.16 25.70
C ASP A 239 3.52 -19.14 24.62
N ARG A 240 3.32 -17.84 24.88
CA ARG A 240 3.61 -16.74 23.93
C ARG A 240 3.02 -16.98 22.52
N LYS A 241 1.76 -17.41 22.46
CA LYS A 241 1.02 -17.36 21.20
C LYS A 241 0.76 -15.89 20.85
N GLU A 242 0.98 -15.53 19.59
CA GLU A 242 0.73 -14.20 19.05
C GLU A 242 -0.55 -14.29 18.23
N MET A 243 -1.63 -13.64 18.67
CA MET A 243 -2.94 -13.65 18.01
C MET A 243 -3.34 -12.21 17.65
N GLY A 244 -3.87 -12.01 16.44
CA GLY A 244 -4.60 -10.79 16.10
C GLY A 244 -5.93 -10.67 16.86
N ILE A 245 -6.46 -9.46 16.97
CA ILE A 245 -7.68 -9.17 17.76
C ILE A 245 -8.84 -8.76 16.85
N GLN A 246 -10.04 -9.24 17.20
CA GLN A 246 -11.29 -8.70 16.70
C GLN A 246 -11.98 -7.94 17.83
N ALA A 247 -12.28 -6.66 17.60
CA ALA A 247 -13.17 -5.87 18.45
C ALA A 247 -14.56 -5.87 17.81
N ILE A 248 -15.59 -6.06 18.63
CA ILE A 248 -16.98 -6.15 18.17
C ILE A 248 -17.77 -4.99 18.77
N ALA A 249 -18.25 -4.10 17.92
CA ALA A 249 -19.23 -3.10 18.30
C ALA A 249 -20.63 -3.58 17.93
N ARG A 250 -21.57 -3.51 18.88
CA ARG A 250 -22.98 -3.71 18.58
C ARG A 250 -23.61 -2.35 18.34
N SER A 251 -24.40 -2.22 17.28
CA SER A 251 -25.24 -1.04 17.10
C SER A 251 -26.21 -0.95 18.28
N GLY A 252 -26.10 0.10 19.08
CA GLY A 252 -26.90 0.33 20.29
C GLY A 252 -26.59 1.67 20.90
#